data_AF-A0A7C4KWQ7-F1
#
_entry.id   AF-A0A7C4KWQ7-F1
#
_cell.length_a   1.000
_cell.length_b   1.000
_cell.length_c   1.000
_cell.angle_alpha   90.00
_cell.angle_beta   90.00
_cell.angle_gamma   90.00
#
_symmetry.space_group_name_H-M   'P 1'
#
loop_
_entity.id
_entity.type
_entity.pdbx_description
1 polymer ?
#
loop_
_entity_poly.entity_id
_entity_poly.type
_entity_poly.pdbx_seq_one_letter_code
_entity_poly.pdbx_strand_id
1 'polypeptide(L)'
;MTQFKVHEDWAGLRGGNYYFVIEGNKLFHISNYAISKKRDYFGCEYNIDLEKIKGKNIIEISSTNQGLFNTIEIFPAEDLLLEWNKRRRQELPIIIINNYELTYLKENERLFLSEWDKYYRPMLNYIRKEVTKKEGYIGISTSALVGIHLNNDLKHPVSFLIPYS
;
A
#
# COMPACT_ATOMS: atom_id res chain seq x y z
N MET A 1 -17.29 24.08 -0.95
CA MET A 1 -16.16 23.38 -0.31
C MET A 1 -16.75 22.19 0.40
N THR A 2 -16.44 20.97 -0.06
CA THR A 2 -17.01 19.74 0.50
C THR A 2 -15.93 19.08 1.35
N GLN A 3 -16.02 19.28 2.66
CA GLN A 3 -15.10 18.67 3.61
C GLN A 3 -15.66 17.35 4.12
N PHE A 4 -14.79 16.36 4.28
CA PHE A 4 -15.17 15.04 4.79
C PHE A 4 -13.99 14.38 5.51
N LYS A 5 -14.30 13.32 6.25
CA LYS A 5 -13.34 12.59 7.07
C LYS A 5 -12.96 11.27 6.41
N VAL A 6 -11.67 10.99 6.36
CA VAL A 6 -11.12 9.69 5.99
C VAL A 6 -10.42 9.10 7.21
N HIS A 7 -10.77 7.88 7.57
CA HIS A 7 -10.18 7.17 8.70
C HIS A 7 -9.27 6.05 8.23
N GLU A 8 -8.05 6.01 8.77
CA GLU A 8 -7.09 4.93 8.63
C GLU A 8 -6.87 4.23 9.95
N ASP A 9 -6.94 2.89 9.96
CA ASP A 9 -6.51 2.05 11.05
C ASP A 9 -4.99 1.83 10.94
N TRP A 10 -4.26 2.17 11.99
CA TRP A 10 -2.80 2.13 12.04
C TRP A 10 -2.30 0.88 12.77
N ALA A 11 -2.61 -0.29 12.21
CA ALA A 11 -2.15 -1.59 12.72
C ALA A 11 -1.01 -2.22 11.86
N GLY A 12 -0.32 -1.41 11.06
CA GLY A 12 0.72 -1.86 10.13
C GLY A 12 0.13 -2.79 9.06
N LEU A 13 0.88 -3.82 8.68
CA LEU A 13 0.41 -4.85 7.73
C LEU A 13 -0.38 -5.98 8.42
N ARG A 14 -0.97 -5.71 9.60
CA ARG A 14 -1.77 -6.67 10.39
C ARG A 14 -3.08 -6.05 10.87
N GLY A 15 -3.91 -5.61 9.92
CA GLY A 15 -5.22 -5.01 10.20
C GLY A 15 -5.31 -3.52 9.92
N GLY A 16 -4.25 -2.91 9.34
CA GLY A 16 -4.27 -1.52 8.93
C GLY A 16 -4.77 -1.32 7.51
N ASN A 17 -5.26 -0.11 7.24
CA ASN A 17 -5.66 0.37 5.92
C ASN A 17 -5.06 1.76 5.67
N TYR A 18 -4.51 1.96 4.48
CA TYR A 18 -3.79 3.19 4.11
C TYR A 18 -4.25 3.68 2.73
N TYR A 19 -4.48 4.99 2.62
CA TYR A 19 -4.98 5.60 1.39
C TYR A 19 -3.91 6.46 0.72
N PHE A 20 -3.78 6.29 -0.59
CA PHE A 20 -2.86 7.05 -1.43
C PHE A 20 -3.59 7.67 -2.61
N VAL A 21 -3.36 8.95 -2.85
CA VAL A 21 -3.83 9.66 -4.04
C VAL A 21 -2.83 9.43 -5.18
N ILE A 22 -3.34 9.01 -6.33
CA ILE A 22 -2.56 8.85 -7.55
C ILE A 22 -2.46 10.20 -8.27
N GLU A 23 -1.24 10.66 -8.51
CA GLU A 23 -0.96 11.79 -9.40
C GLU A 23 0.10 11.40 -10.44
N GLY A 24 -0.33 11.14 -11.67
CA GLY A 24 0.56 10.60 -12.70
C GLY A 24 1.13 9.25 -12.25
N ASN A 25 2.46 9.15 -12.13
CA ASN A 25 3.16 7.98 -11.63
C ASN A 25 3.57 8.11 -10.15
N LYS A 26 2.93 8.96 -9.35
CA LYS A 26 3.29 9.20 -7.95
C LYS A 26 2.16 8.80 -7.00
N LEU A 27 2.52 8.19 -5.87
CA LEU A 27 1.61 7.92 -4.76
C LEU A 27 1.88 8.88 -3.61
N PHE A 28 0.92 9.77 -3.39
CA PHE A 28 0.91 10.67 -2.25
C PHE A 28 0.01 10.08 -1.16
N HIS A 29 0.52 9.94 0.05
CA HIS A 29 -0.31 9.55 1.18
C HIS A 29 -1.44 10.57 1.40
N ILE A 30 -2.61 10.10 1.80
CA ILE A 30 -3.81 10.93 1.94
C ILE A 30 -3.61 12.11 2.91
N SER A 31 -2.72 11.96 3.90
CA SER A 31 -2.36 13.03 4.84
C SER A 31 -1.84 14.30 4.16
N ASN A 32 -1.26 14.20 2.95
CA ASN A 32 -0.72 15.36 2.23
C ASN A 32 -1.81 16.32 1.75
N TYR A 33 -3.07 15.88 1.70
CA TYR A 33 -4.22 16.69 1.30
C TYR A 33 -5.07 17.13 2.49
N ALA A 34 -4.79 16.60 3.68
CA ALA A 34 -5.54 16.88 4.89
C ALA A 34 -5.42 18.36 5.30
N ILE A 35 -6.56 18.97 5.64
CA ILE A 35 -6.63 20.28 6.29
C ILE A 35 -6.20 20.15 7.76
N SER A 36 -6.65 19.06 8.39
CA SER A 36 -6.29 18.71 9.77
C SER A 36 -6.30 17.20 9.92
N LYS A 37 -5.60 16.72 10.94
CA LYS A 37 -5.59 15.31 11.32
C LYS A 37 -5.82 15.15 12.81
N LYS A 38 -6.56 14.11 13.19
CA LYS A 38 -6.77 13.69 14.57
C LYS A 38 -6.28 12.26 14.71
N ARG A 39 -5.28 12.05 15.55
CA ARG A 39 -4.76 10.72 15.86
C ARG A 39 -5.38 10.21 17.15
N ASP A 40 -5.72 8.94 17.18
CA ASP A 40 -6.05 8.22 18.40
C ASP A 40 -5.17 6.97 18.57
N TYR A 41 -5.57 6.08 19.46
CA TYR A 41 -4.81 4.85 19.74
C TYR A 41 -4.86 3.85 18.57
N PHE A 42 -5.94 3.83 17.81
CA PHE A 42 -6.20 2.83 16.76
C PHE A 42 -5.84 3.32 15.36
N GLY A 43 -5.81 4.64 15.15
CA GLY A 43 -5.70 5.18 13.81
C GLY A 43 -5.53 6.69 13.71
N CYS A 44 -5.79 7.19 12.51
CA CYS A 44 -5.80 8.61 12.20
C CYS A 44 -6.99 8.98 11.31
N GLU A 45 -7.69 10.03 11.72
CA GLU A 45 -8.76 10.65 10.94
C GLU A 45 -8.21 11.93 10.27
N TYR A 46 -8.34 12.02 8.95
CA TYR A 46 -7.96 13.17 8.16
C TYR A 46 -9.20 13.92 7.69
N ASN A 47 -9.26 15.22 7.97
CA ASN A 47 -10.26 16.09 7.36
C ASN A 47 -9.74 16.61 6.02
N ILE A 48 -10.43 16.31 4.93
CA ILE A 48 -9.99 16.58 3.56
C ILE A 48 -11.03 17.44 2.85
N ASP A 49 -10.56 18.39 2.04
CA ASP A 49 -11.40 19.08 1.06
C ASP A 49 -11.39 18.31 -0.26
N LEU A 50 -12.54 17.83 -0.69
CA LEU A 50 -12.69 17.05 -1.92
C LEU A 50 -12.08 17.77 -3.12
N GLU A 51 -12.20 19.09 -3.20
CA GLU A 51 -11.70 19.87 -4.34
C GLU A 51 -10.17 19.71 -4.54
N LYS A 52 -9.41 19.32 -3.50
CA LYS A 52 -7.96 19.05 -3.63
C LYS A 52 -7.64 17.71 -4.32
N ILE A 53 -8.57 16.77 -4.32
CA ILE A 53 -8.37 15.40 -4.84
C ILE A 53 -9.40 14.98 -5.89
N LYS A 54 -10.31 15.87 -6.25
CA LYS A 54 -11.35 15.65 -7.26
C LYS A 54 -10.74 15.27 -8.61
N GLY A 55 -11.37 14.29 -9.27
CA GLY A 55 -10.91 13.71 -10.54
C GLY A 55 -9.69 12.79 -10.42
N LYS A 56 -9.14 12.59 -9.22
CA LYS A 56 -8.02 11.67 -8.98
C LYS A 56 -8.53 10.31 -8.53
N ASN A 57 -7.67 9.31 -8.64
CA ASN A 57 -7.92 7.98 -8.10
C ASN A 57 -7.20 7.79 -6.76
N ILE A 58 -7.78 6.93 -5.94
CA ILE A 58 -7.25 6.47 -4.66
C ILE A 58 -6.81 5.03 -4.81
N ILE A 59 -5.66 4.71 -4.25
CA ILE A 59 -5.26 3.34 -3.90
C ILE A 59 -5.52 3.15 -2.42
N GLU A 60 -6.28 2.11 -2.07
CA GLU A 60 -6.40 1.61 -0.72
C GLU A 60 -5.55 0.34 -0.58
N ILE A 61 -4.64 0.37 0.40
CA ILE A 61 -3.80 -0.76 0.78
C ILE A 61 -4.30 -1.25 2.13
N SER A 62 -4.92 -2.43 2.13
CA SER A 62 -5.56 -2.98 3.32
C SER A 62 -4.93 -4.30 3.73
N SER A 63 -4.98 -4.58 5.03
CA SER A 63 -4.48 -5.82 5.61
C SER A 63 -5.47 -6.37 6.62
N THR A 64 -5.38 -7.67 6.85
CA THR A 64 -6.12 -8.35 7.93
C THR A 64 -5.16 -8.70 9.06
N ASN A 65 -5.69 -9.25 10.16
CA ASN A 65 -4.87 -9.84 11.22
C ASN A 65 -3.93 -10.96 10.72
N GLN A 66 -4.16 -11.51 9.52
CA GLN A 66 -3.32 -12.54 8.90
C GLN A 66 -2.23 -11.96 7.98
N GLY A 67 -2.29 -10.68 7.64
CA GLY A 67 -1.33 -10.03 6.76
C GLY A 67 -1.97 -9.13 5.71
N LEU A 68 -1.10 -8.52 4.90
CA LEU A 68 -1.46 -7.70 3.75
C LEU A 68 -2.12 -8.54 2.65
N PHE A 69 -3.11 -7.97 1.95
CA PHE A 69 -3.70 -8.63 0.78
C PHE A 69 -2.71 -8.70 -0.39
N ASN A 70 -2.83 -9.72 -1.25
CA ASN A 70 -2.09 -9.78 -2.52
C ASN A 70 -2.67 -8.85 -3.60
N THR A 71 -3.71 -8.12 -3.26
CA THR A 71 -4.43 -7.18 -4.10
C THR A 71 -4.52 -5.82 -3.42
N ILE A 72 -4.81 -4.80 -4.21
CA ILE A 72 -5.13 -3.46 -3.75
C ILE A 72 -6.43 -3.01 -4.40
N GLU A 73 -7.10 -2.04 -3.79
CA GLU A 73 -8.32 -1.47 -4.33
C GLU A 73 -8.04 -0.10 -4.93
N ILE A 74 -8.54 0.14 -6.14
CA ILE A 74 -8.51 1.45 -6.78
C ILE A 74 -9.92 1.96 -7.00
N PHE A 75 -10.16 3.24 -6.69
CA PHE A 75 -11.45 3.89 -6.91
C PHE A 75 -11.30 5.42 -7.06
N PRO A 76 -12.28 6.11 -7.68
CA PRO A 76 -12.28 7.58 -7.75
C PRO A 76 -12.33 8.22 -6.37
N ALA A 77 -11.61 9.32 -6.16
CA ALA A 77 -11.54 10.01 -4.86
C ALA A 77 -12.89 10.49 -4.34
N GLU A 78 -13.84 10.78 -5.24
CA GLU A 78 -15.22 11.13 -4.91
C GLU A 78 -15.93 10.02 -4.12
N ASP A 79 -15.53 8.76 -4.33
CA ASP A 79 -16.15 7.61 -3.66
C ASP A 79 -15.74 7.52 -2.18
N LEU A 80 -14.76 8.32 -1.72
CA LEU A 80 -14.48 8.44 -0.28
C LEU A 80 -15.65 9.05 0.50
N LEU A 81 -16.56 9.78 -0.16
CA LEU A 81 -17.81 10.28 0.44
C LEU A 81 -18.87 9.18 0.63
N LEU A 82 -18.69 8.04 -0.02
CA LEU A 82 -19.63 6.92 0.01
C LEU A 82 -19.26 5.94 1.13
N GLU A 83 -20.26 5.20 1.60
CA GLU A 83 -20.02 4.01 2.41
C GLU A 83 -19.13 3.02 1.65
N TRP A 84 -18.28 2.30 2.37
CA TRP A 84 -17.27 1.41 1.80
C TRP A 84 -17.83 0.41 0.77
N ASN A 85 -19.01 -0.15 1.02
CA ASN A 85 -19.68 -1.11 0.13
C ASN A 85 -20.28 -0.48 -1.14
N LYS A 86 -20.37 0.85 -1.22
CA LYS A 86 -20.92 1.59 -2.36
C LYS A 86 -19.84 2.19 -3.28
N ARG A 87 -18.57 2.10 -2.88
CA ARG A 87 -17.44 2.58 -3.68
C ARG A 87 -17.27 1.73 -4.94
N ARG A 88 -16.98 2.37 -6.08
CA ARG A 88 -16.71 1.74 -7.38
C ARG A 88 -15.28 1.19 -7.40
N ARG A 89 -15.04 0.21 -6.55
CA ARG A 89 -13.72 -0.38 -6.32
C ARG A 89 -13.37 -1.38 -7.41
N GLN A 90 -12.16 -1.23 -7.91
CA GLN A 90 -11.52 -2.20 -8.76
C GLN A 90 -10.39 -2.86 -7.98
N GLU A 91 -10.48 -4.17 -7.78
CA GLU A 91 -9.39 -4.95 -7.23
C GLU A 91 -8.31 -5.16 -8.31
N LEU A 92 -7.06 -4.88 -7.96
CA LEU A 92 -5.90 -5.06 -8.84
C LEU A 92 -4.78 -5.82 -8.11
N PRO A 93 -3.92 -6.55 -8.84
CA PRO A 93 -2.76 -7.22 -8.24
C PRO A 93 -1.81 -6.21 -7.60
N ILE A 94 -1.30 -6.51 -6.40
CA ILE A 94 -0.41 -5.60 -5.66
C ILE A 94 0.86 -5.18 -6.44
N ILE A 95 1.27 -5.98 -7.43
CA ILE A 95 2.42 -5.66 -8.29
C ILE A 95 2.26 -4.34 -9.06
N ILE A 96 1.05 -3.82 -9.23
CA ILE A 96 0.85 -2.52 -9.89
C ILE A 96 1.52 -1.37 -9.15
N ILE A 97 1.84 -1.52 -7.86
CA ILE A 97 2.54 -0.51 -7.07
C ILE A 97 3.91 -0.19 -7.68
N ASN A 98 4.53 -1.15 -8.38
CA ASN A 98 5.81 -0.96 -9.07
C ASN A 98 5.78 0.13 -10.17
N ASN A 99 4.59 0.53 -10.61
CA ASN A 99 4.42 1.58 -11.61
C ASN A 99 4.48 2.99 -11.00
N TYR A 100 4.51 3.08 -9.67
CA TYR A 100 4.47 4.36 -8.98
C TYR A 100 5.70 4.64 -8.13
N GLU A 101 6.05 5.92 -8.02
CA GLU A 101 6.99 6.46 -7.04
C GLU A 101 6.26 6.71 -5.71
N LEU A 102 6.79 6.13 -4.63
CA LEU A 102 6.33 6.39 -3.27
C LEU A 102 6.92 7.72 -2.78
N THR A 103 6.12 8.79 -2.76
CA THR A 103 6.65 10.16 -2.55
C THR A 103 7.08 10.45 -1.11
N TYR A 104 6.69 9.59 -0.17
CA TYR A 104 6.93 9.76 1.27
C TYR A 104 8.21 9.07 1.76
N LEU A 105 8.94 8.36 0.89
CA LEU A 105 10.22 7.75 1.26
C LEU A 105 11.28 8.83 1.50
N LYS A 106 11.89 8.81 2.69
CA LYS A 106 12.99 9.71 3.07
C LYS A 106 14.32 9.12 2.61
N GLU A 107 15.40 9.83 2.91
CA GLU A 107 16.75 9.48 2.46
C GLU A 107 17.17 8.07 2.90
N ASN A 108 16.91 7.71 4.17
CA ASN A 108 17.27 6.40 4.70
C ASN A 108 16.52 5.25 4.02
N GLU A 109 15.24 5.42 3.71
CA GLU A 109 14.46 4.43 2.96
C GLU A 109 14.99 4.29 1.53
N ARG A 110 15.37 5.41 0.89
CA ARG A 110 15.99 5.39 -0.45
C ARG A 110 17.35 4.71 -0.44
N LEU A 111 18.17 4.92 0.60
CA LEU A 111 19.42 4.20 0.80
C LEU A 111 19.16 2.70 1.00
N PHE A 112 18.17 2.33 1.81
CA PHE A 112 17.78 0.93 1.99
C PHE A 112 17.32 0.27 0.69
N LEU A 113 16.65 1.00 -0.21
CA LEU A 113 16.29 0.44 -1.53
C LEU A 113 17.51 -0.01 -2.33
N SER A 114 18.67 0.64 -2.16
CA SER A 114 19.90 0.17 -2.82
C SER A 114 20.34 -1.21 -2.31
N GLU A 115 20.19 -1.47 -1.01
CA GLU A 115 20.45 -2.80 -0.42
C GLU A 115 19.36 -3.80 -0.81
N TRP A 116 18.11 -3.36 -0.86
CA TRP A 116 16.96 -4.14 -1.31
C TRP A 116 17.19 -4.70 -2.72
N ASP A 117 17.56 -3.83 -3.65
CA ASP A 117 17.83 -4.22 -5.03
C ASP A 117 19.10 -5.07 -5.16
N LYS A 118 20.14 -4.78 -4.34
CA LYS A 118 21.42 -5.49 -4.41
C LYS A 118 21.38 -6.89 -3.80
N TYR A 119 20.68 -7.08 -2.69
CA TYR A 119 20.76 -8.31 -1.90
C TYR A 119 19.41 -9.02 -1.75
N TYR A 120 18.36 -8.29 -1.36
CA TYR A 120 17.09 -8.91 -0.98
C TYR A 120 16.27 -9.38 -2.18
N ARG A 121 16.12 -8.56 -3.23
CA ARG A 121 15.39 -8.96 -4.45
C ARG A 121 16.07 -10.12 -5.16
N PRO A 122 17.40 -10.17 -5.35
CA PRO A 122 18.07 -11.35 -5.89
C PRO A 122 17.83 -12.61 -5.06
N MET A 123 17.88 -12.51 -3.73
CA MET A 123 17.57 -13.62 -2.83
C MET A 123 16.13 -14.10 -2.96
N LEU A 124 15.15 -13.19 -2.97
CA LEU A 124 13.73 -13.52 -3.18
C LEU A 124 13.49 -14.17 -4.55
N ASN A 125 14.16 -13.66 -5.60
CA ASN A 125 14.11 -14.23 -6.94
C ASN A 125 14.74 -15.63 -7.00
N TYR A 126 15.83 -15.86 -6.28
CA TYR A 126 16.43 -17.18 -6.15
C TYR A 126 15.45 -18.15 -5.48
N ILE A 127 14.88 -17.78 -4.34
CA ILE A 127 13.88 -18.60 -3.62
C ILE A 127 12.71 -18.91 -4.55
N ARG A 128 12.13 -17.90 -5.23
CA ARG A 128 11.03 -18.08 -6.18
C ARG A 128 11.36 -19.08 -7.29
N LYS A 129 12.59 -19.04 -7.84
CA LYS A 129 13.00 -19.91 -8.95
C LYS A 129 13.32 -21.33 -8.49
N GLU A 130 14.13 -21.45 -7.44
CA GLU A 130 14.71 -22.74 -7.04
C GLU A 130 13.80 -23.53 -6.12
N VAL A 131 13.00 -22.85 -5.30
CA VAL A 131 12.14 -23.50 -4.30
C VAL A 131 10.72 -23.68 -4.82
N THR A 132 10.16 -22.64 -5.45
CA THR A 132 8.73 -22.66 -5.83
C THR A 132 8.48 -23.31 -7.18
N LYS A 133 9.41 -23.20 -8.15
CA LYS A 133 9.19 -23.67 -9.53
C LYS A 133 9.77 -25.05 -9.86
N LYS A 134 10.79 -25.53 -9.16
CA LYS A 134 11.49 -26.79 -9.51
C LYS A 134 10.88 -28.06 -8.91
N GLU A 135 10.11 -27.97 -7.82
CA GLU A 135 9.63 -29.17 -7.10
C GLU A 135 8.10 -29.34 -7.06
N GLY A 136 7.34 -28.61 -7.89
CA GLY A 136 5.91 -28.85 -8.07
C GLY A 136 4.99 -28.49 -6.88
N TYR A 137 5.50 -28.45 -5.65
CA TYR A 137 4.93 -27.79 -4.46
C TYR A 137 5.92 -28.05 -3.31
N ILE A 138 6.86 -27.15 -3.04
CA ILE A 138 7.54 -27.16 -1.73
C ILE A 138 6.70 -26.31 -0.81
N GLY A 139 6.02 -26.97 0.13
CA GLY A 139 5.25 -26.38 1.21
C GLY A 139 6.11 -25.62 2.21
N ILE A 140 6.90 -24.64 1.75
CA ILE A 140 7.52 -23.68 2.65
C ILE A 140 6.40 -22.76 3.12
N SER A 141 5.97 -22.98 4.36
CA SER A 141 5.12 -22.03 5.07
C SER A 141 5.95 -20.77 5.32
N THR A 142 5.76 -19.78 4.46
CA THR A 142 6.32 -18.44 4.65
C THR A 142 5.33 -17.56 5.37
N SER A 143 5.82 -16.55 6.10
CA SER A 143 4.92 -15.48 6.56
C SER A 143 4.22 -14.83 5.36
N ALA A 144 2.99 -14.33 5.57
CA ALA A 144 2.20 -13.71 4.51
C ALA A 144 3.00 -12.62 3.75
N LEU A 145 3.80 -11.82 4.47
CA LEU A 145 4.63 -10.75 3.89
C LEU A 145 5.71 -11.28 2.96
N VAL A 146 6.41 -12.36 3.34
CA VAL A 146 7.38 -13.01 2.45
C VAL A 146 6.67 -13.65 1.27
N GLY A 147 5.52 -14.29 1.49
CA GLY A 147 4.70 -14.86 0.43
C GLY A 147 4.30 -13.84 -0.64
N ILE A 148 3.92 -12.62 -0.23
CA ILE A 148 3.62 -11.52 -1.17
C ILE A 148 4.83 -11.21 -2.06
N HIS A 149 6.03 -11.12 -1.49
CA HIS A 149 7.26 -10.87 -2.26
C HIS A 149 7.68 -12.06 -3.13
N LEU A 150 7.42 -13.29 -2.70
CA LEU A 150 7.70 -14.46 -3.52
C LEU A 150 6.72 -14.59 -4.68
N ASN A 151 5.46 -14.17 -4.50
CA ASN A 151 4.44 -14.20 -5.56
C ASN A 151 4.49 -12.98 -6.48
N ASN A 152 5.02 -11.86 -6.01
CA ASN A 152 5.07 -10.59 -6.73
C ASN A 152 6.51 -10.04 -6.73
N ASP A 153 7.08 -9.73 -7.89
CA ASP A 153 8.40 -9.07 -7.99
C ASP A 153 8.29 -7.57 -7.64
N LEU A 154 8.01 -7.27 -6.38
CA LEU A 154 7.86 -5.90 -5.89
C LEU A 154 9.21 -5.17 -5.85
N LYS A 155 9.23 -3.96 -6.40
CA LYS A 155 10.37 -3.04 -6.37
C LYS A 155 10.66 -2.51 -4.97
N HIS A 156 9.64 -2.46 -4.13
CA HIS A 156 9.73 -1.95 -2.76
C HIS A 156 9.36 -3.05 -1.75
N PRO A 157 9.96 -3.06 -0.55
CA PRO A 157 9.47 -3.85 0.58
C PRO A 157 8.00 -3.53 0.86
N VAL A 158 7.17 -4.53 1.19
CA VAL A 158 5.77 -4.29 1.54
C VAL A 158 5.60 -3.39 2.76
N SER A 159 6.60 -3.35 3.66
CA SER A 159 6.60 -2.43 4.80
C SER A 159 6.59 -0.97 4.39
N PHE A 160 7.11 -0.63 3.20
CA PHE A 160 7.08 0.73 2.68
C PHE A 160 5.69 1.14 2.19
N LEU A 161 4.71 0.24 2.17
CA LEU A 161 3.32 0.57 1.89
C LEU A 161 2.60 1.10 3.14
N ILE A 162 3.27 1.07 4.30
CA ILE A 162 2.86 1.81 5.49
C ILE A 162 3.51 3.20 5.41
N PRO A 163 2.74 4.29 5.34
CA PRO A 163 3.27 5.63 5.35
C PRO A 163 3.76 5.98 6.76
N TYR A 164 5.03 6.35 6.87
CA TYR A 164 5.61 6.83 8.13
C TYR A 164 5.30 8.33 8.29
N SER A 165 4.34 8.67 9.14
CA SER A 165 4.05 10.06 9.52
C SER A 165 4.95 10.54 10.65
#